data_AF-A0A9P1D976-F1
#
_entry.id   AF-A0A9P1D976-F1
#
_cell.length_a   1.000
_cell.length_b   1.000
_cell.length_c   1.000
_cell.angle_alpha   90.00
_cell.angle_beta   90.00
_cell.angle_gamma   90.00
#
_symmetry.space_group_name_H-M   'P 1'
#
loop_
_entity.id
_entity.type
_entity.pdbx_description
1 polymer ?
#
loop_
_entity_poly.entity_id
_entity_poly.type
_entity_poly.pdbx_seq_one_letter_code
_entity_poly.pdbx_strand_id
1 'polypeptide(L)'
;MPVLKRPASASGLPSMKKPASHSSIKDVVSELKDSQKHDEDKEGSEEVARDKQKAQKFHKMLNQGSLPEHIVHMYNIEAKKSKDGARAFQTRLINSLFQKNKDGTFSVQTEKHEFQEYRKIYHQSIAKDKTEALPRTIMLASHFGGNEALMKKALDNGELVSKVDKQSNVEYLQFRKLTNAEVRGNEEGEHVAGSKKLSREQAHSLASVMAKLKWKFELSKAG
;
A
#
# COMPACT_ATOMS: atom_id res chain seq x y z
N MET A 1 14.59 -32.01 74.79
CA MET A 1 13.58 -31.66 73.76
C MET A 1 13.21 -30.19 73.97
N PRO A 2 13.13 -29.25 73.01
CA PRO A 2 13.58 -29.15 71.60
C PRO A 2 14.54 -27.92 71.35
N VAL A 3 15.57 -28.02 70.48
CA VAL A 3 15.72 -27.56 69.07
C VAL A 3 16.07 -26.07 68.81
N LEU A 4 17.39 -25.85 68.65
CA LEU A 4 18.15 -25.05 67.66
C LEU A 4 17.49 -23.91 66.85
N LYS A 5 18.17 -22.75 66.82
CA LYS A 5 18.44 -21.94 65.60
C LYS A 5 19.60 -20.95 65.83
N ARG A 6 20.67 -21.09 65.05
CA ARG A 6 21.73 -20.07 64.84
C ARG A 6 21.34 -19.20 63.63
N PRO A 7 21.79 -17.94 63.56
CA PRO A 7 22.74 -17.65 62.48
C PRO A 7 23.88 -16.70 62.89
N ALA A 8 25.00 -16.90 62.20
CA ALA A 8 26.22 -16.12 62.30
C ALA A 8 26.18 -14.86 61.39
N SER A 9 27.03 -13.93 61.77
CA SER A 9 27.47 -12.69 61.12
C SER A 9 27.84 -12.78 59.64
N ALA A 10 27.59 -11.70 58.88
CA ALA A 10 28.62 -10.79 58.32
C ALA A 10 28.19 -10.07 57.02
N SER A 11 28.24 -8.73 57.09
CA SER A 11 28.74 -7.74 56.10
C SER A 11 28.53 -7.88 54.58
N GLY A 12 28.04 -6.80 53.94
CA GLY A 12 28.42 -6.42 52.56
C GLY A 12 27.36 -5.64 51.76
N LEU A 13 27.53 -4.32 51.63
CA LEU A 13 26.80 -3.40 50.72
C LEU A 13 27.38 -3.48 49.26
N PRO A 14 26.79 -2.79 48.24
CA PRO A 14 26.49 -3.34 46.91
C PRO A 14 27.57 -3.07 45.84
N SER A 15 27.59 -3.88 44.76
CA SER A 15 28.44 -3.62 43.59
C SER A 15 27.73 -2.79 42.52
N MET A 16 28.34 -1.65 42.18
CA MET A 16 27.98 -0.81 41.05
C MET A 16 28.28 -1.53 39.72
N LYS A 17 27.32 -1.58 38.80
CA LYS A 17 27.58 -1.89 37.38
C LYS A 17 27.45 -0.61 36.55
N LYS A 18 28.57 -0.22 35.92
CA LYS A 18 28.71 0.88 34.96
C LYS A 18 28.04 0.53 33.62
N PRO A 19 27.53 1.51 32.84
CA PRO A 19 27.13 1.29 31.45
C PRO A 19 28.36 1.17 30.55
N ALA A 20 28.41 0.15 29.69
CA ALA A 20 29.45 -0.03 28.70
C ALA A 20 29.20 0.88 27.49
N SER A 21 30.02 1.93 27.39
CA SER A 21 30.34 2.63 26.16
C SER A 21 31.21 1.73 25.28
N HIS A 22 30.76 1.36 24.07
CA HIS A 22 31.66 0.97 22.97
C HIS A 22 30.91 0.95 21.63
N SER A 23 30.84 2.11 20.98
CA SER A 23 30.97 2.20 19.52
C SER A 23 31.93 3.36 19.30
N SER A 24 33.18 3.02 18.96
CA SER A 24 34.22 4.01 18.76
C SER A 24 33.91 4.75 17.46
N ILE A 25 34.01 6.08 17.47
CA ILE A 25 33.83 6.94 16.28
C ILE A 25 34.72 6.48 15.12
N LYS A 26 35.86 5.82 15.41
CA LYS A 26 36.71 5.22 14.38
C LYS A 26 36.00 4.11 13.59
N ASP A 27 35.17 3.28 14.22
CA ASP A 27 34.42 2.21 13.56
C ASP A 27 33.36 2.79 12.61
N VAL A 28 32.68 3.85 13.05
CA VAL A 28 31.70 4.61 12.24
C VAL A 28 32.36 5.26 11.02
N VAL A 29 33.58 5.80 11.17
CA VAL A 29 34.31 6.47 10.09
C VAL A 29 34.86 5.47 9.07
N SER A 30 35.27 4.27 9.50
CA SER A 30 35.64 3.19 8.58
C SER A 30 34.44 2.66 7.78
N GLU A 31 33.27 2.51 8.40
CA GLU A 31 32.02 2.11 7.71
C GLU A 31 31.60 3.13 6.63
N LEU A 32 31.85 4.42 6.87
CA LEU A 32 31.60 5.50 5.91
C LEU A 32 32.58 5.53 4.74
N LYS A 33 33.82 5.06 4.92
CA LYS A 33 34.86 5.10 3.88
C LYS A 33 34.75 3.97 2.86
N ASP A 34 34.27 2.79 3.29
CA ASP A 34 33.98 1.67 2.38
C ASP A 34 32.68 1.88 1.58
N SER A 35 31.84 2.83 1.98
CA SER A 35 30.58 3.19 1.31
C SER A 35 30.76 4.01 0.01
N GLN A 36 32.01 4.28 -0.41
CA GLN A 36 32.33 5.18 -1.52
C GLN A 36 32.76 4.45 -2.82
N LYS A 37 32.78 3.11 -2.82
CA LYS A 37 33.08 2.29 -4.00
C LYS A 37 32.06 1.17 -4.18
N HIS A 38 30.90 1.48 -4.75
CA HIS A 38 30.17 0.59 -5.64
C HIS A 38 28.85 1.27 -6.02
N ASP A 39 28.70 1.59 -7.30
CA ASP A 39 27.59 1.12 -8.13
C ASP A 39 27.54 1.97 -9.41
N GLU A 40 28.33 1.52 -10.39
CA GLU A 40 28.04 1.78 -11.80
C GLU A 40 27.04 0.73 -12.29
N ASP A 41 26.10 1.19 -13.09
CA ASP A 41 24.98 0.46 -13.67
C ASP A 41 25.42 -0.84 -14.38
N LYS A 42 24.81 -1.97 -13.98
CA LYS A 42 24.70 -3.16 -14.85
C LYS A 42 23.30 -3.74 -14.78
N GLU A 43 22.54 -3.48 -15.83
CA GLU A 43 21.44 -4.33 -16.27
C GLU A 43 22.00 -5.71 -16.65
N GLY A 44 21.57 -6.76 -15.95
CA GLY A 44 21.84 -8.14 -16.36
C GLY A 44 21.79 -9.13 -15.20
N SER A 45 20.63 -9.76 -14.99
CA SER A 45 20.44 -11.08 -14.37
C SER A 45 21.41 -11.53 -13.24
N GLU A 46 21.77 -10.64 -12.33
CA GLU A 46 22.49 -10.97 -11.10
C GLU A 46 21.49 -10.94 -9.94
N GLU A 47 21.62 -11.90 -9.02
CA GLU A 47 20.83 -11.94 -7.79
C GLU A 47 20.91 -10.57 -7.11
N VAL A 48 19.82 -9.80 -7.18
CA VAL A 48 19.73 -8.44 -6.65
C VAL A 48 20.10 -8.48 -5.17
N ALA A 49 21.33 -8.08 -4.86
CA ALA A 49 21.86 -8.10 -3.50
C ALA A 49 21.01 -7.19 -2.62
N ARG A 50 20.74 -7.66 -1.39
CA ARG A 50 19.90 -6.91 -0.45
C ARG A 50 20.67 -5.72 0.09
N ASP A 51 20.19 -4.52 -0.21
CA ASP A 51 20.68 -3.30 0.42
C ASP A 51 20.15 -3.22 1.87
N LYS A 52 21.05 -3.38 2.83
CA LYS A 52 20.73 -3.37 4.26
C LYS A 52 20.22 -2.01 4.73
N GLN A 53 20.74 -0.90 4.16
CA GLN A 53 20.38 0.45 4.56
C GLN A 53 18.96 0.80 4.07
N LYS A 54 18.67 0.49 2.79
CA LYS A 54 17.30 0.64 2.24
C LYS A 54 16.30 -0.22 3.01
N ALA A 55 16.66 -1.46 3.34
CA ALA A 55 15.79 -2.33 4.12
C ALA A 55 15.51 -1.79 5.53
N GLN A 56 16.52 -1.29 6.25
CA GLN A 56 16.31 -0.68 7.56
C GLN A 56 15.40 0.55 7.48
N LYS A 57 15.61 1.42 6.48
CA LYS A 57 14.76 2.59 6.26
C LYS A 57 13.31 2.19 5.95
N PHE A 58 13.11 1.19 5.10
CA PHE A 58 11.79 0.64 4.78
C PHE A 58 11.05 0.18 6.04
N HIS A 59 11.69 -0.65 6.87
CA HIS A 59 11.06 -1.19 8.09
C HIS A 59 10.74 -0.09 9.10
N LYS A 60 11.60 0.93 9.22
CA LYS A 60 11.31 2.10 10.04
C LYS A 60 10.07 2.84 9.54
N MET A 61 9.98 3.08 8.23
CA MET A 61 8.83 3.76 7.62
C MET A 61 7.54 2.94 7.71
N LEU A 62 7.65 1.60 7.58
CA LEU A 62 6.55 0.66 7.73
C LEU A 62 5.97 0.70 9.15
N ASN A 63 6.84 0.66 10.17
CA ASN A 63 6.43 0.73 11.57
C ASN A 63 5.85 2.11 11.95
N GLN A 64 6.29 3.16 11.27
CA GLN A 64 5.77 4.52 11.45
C GLN A 64 4.48 4.78 10.65
N GLY A 65 4.05 3.87 9.78
CA GLY A 65 2.87 4.06 8.93
C GLY A 65 3.03 5.16 7.87
N SER A 66 4.26 5.51 7.49
CA SER A 66 4.56 6.58 6.52
C SER A 66 4.62 6.11 5.07
N LEU A 67 4.49 4.81 4.82
CA LEU A 67 4.45 4.23 3.48
C LEU A 67 3.02 4.20 2.93
N PRO A 68 2.82 4.47 1.63
CA PRO A 68 1.52 4.31 1.01
C PRO A 68 0.99 2.88 1.11
N GLU A 69 -0.32 2.74 1.33
CA GLU A 69 -0.97 1.46 1.58
C GLU A 69 -0.77 0.43 0.45
N HIS A 70 -0.79 0.88 -0.81
CA HIS A 70 -0.54 0.02 -1.97
C HIS A 70 0.86 -0.61 -1.94
N ILE A 71 1.89 0.09 -1.46
CA ILE A 71 3.25 -0.44 -1.33
C ILE A 71 3.32 -1.46 -0.18
N VAL A 72 2.63 -1.19 0.93
CA VAL A 72 2.52 -2.14 2.05
C VAL A 72 1.82 -3.42 1.60
N HIS A 73 0.79 -3.29 0.77
CA HIS A 73 0.08 -4.42 0.17
C HIS A 73 1.00 -5.24 -0.76
N MET A 74 1.80 -4.61 -1.63
CA MET A 74 2.81 -5.30 -2.44
C MET A 74 3.78 -6.11 -1.55
N TYR A 75 4.29 -5.49 -0.48
CA TYR A 75 5.28 -6.11 0.41
C TYR A 75 4.73 -7.32 1.20
N ASN A 76 3.51 -7.23 1.70
CA ASN A 76 2.93 -8.23 2.60
C ASN A 76 2.15 -9.34 1.87
N ILE A 77 1.46 -8.99 0.78
CA ILE A 77 0.51 -9.88 0.11
C ILE A 77 1.08 -10.37 -1.21
N GLU A 78 1.57 -9.48 -2.05
CA GLU A 78 2.06 -9.86 -3.39
C GLU A 78 3.39 -10.59 -3.34
N ALA A 79 4.28 -10.22 -2.41
CA ALA A 79 5.51 -10.95 -2.16
C ALA A 79 5.26 -12.45 -1.92
N LYS A 80 4.19 -12.81 -1.20
CA LYS A 80 3.85 -14.23 -0.90
C LYS A 80 3.39 -15.00 -2.13
N LYS A 81 2.93 -14.31 -3.17
CA LYS A 81 2.42 -14.90 -4.43
C LYS A 81 3.48 -14.94 -5.53
N SER A 82 4.65 -14.31 -5.32
CA SER A 82 5.71 -14.23 -6.32
C SER A 82 6.34 -15.61 -6.57
N LYS A 83 6.59 -15.91 -7.85
CA LYS A 83 7.27 -17.14 -8.30
C LYS A 83 8.73 -17.21 -7.85
N ASP A 84 9.36 -16.05 -7.68
CA ASP A 84 10.77 -15.92 -7.28
C ASP A 84 10.95 -16.04 -5.75
N GLY A 85 9.86 -16.26 -5.01
CA GLY A 85 9.84 -16.31 -3.56
C GLY A 85 9.73 -14.93 -2.91
N ALA A 86 9.14 -14.92 -1.71
CA ALA A 86 8.79 -13.67 -1.01
C ALA A 86 9.99 -12.78 -0.72
N ARG A 87 11.12 -13.37 -0.30
CA ARG A 87 12.32 -12.62 0.09
C ARG A 87 12.98 -11.92 -1.10
N ALA A 88 13.05 -12.58 -2.25
CA ALA A 88 13.62 -12.00 -3.47
C ALA A 88 12.74 -10.85 -3.96
N PHE A 89 11.42 -11.05 -4.00
CA PHE A 89 10.48 -9.99 -4.39
C PHE A 89 10.54 -8.78 -3.45
N GLN A 90 10.53 -9.00 -2.12
CA GLN A 90 10.65 -7.94 -1.13
C GLN A 90 11.96 -7.15 -1.28
N THR A 91 13.07 -7.85 -1.57
CA THR A 91 14.37 -7.20 -1.76
C THR A 91 14.36 -6.32 -3.01
N ARG A 92 13.83 -6.83 -4.13
CA ARG A 92 13.67 -6.05 -5.37
C ARG A 92 12.76 -4.83 -5.16
N LEU A 93 11.64 -5.01 -4.47
CA LEU A 93 10.69 -3.95 -4.15
C LEU A 93 11.35 -2.82 -3.34
N ILE A 94 12.09 -3.17 -2.29
CA ILE A 94 12.79 -2.19 -1.45
C ILE A 94 13.87 -1.46 -2.26
N ASN A 95 14.64 -2.20 -3.06
CA ASN A 95 15.72 -1.63 -3.85
C ASN A 95 15.19 -0.67 -4.93
N SER A 96 14.04 -0.96 -5.55
CA SER A 96 13.41 -0.09 -6.53
C SER A 96 12.69 1.11 -5.90
N LEU A 97 12.16 0.97 -4.69
CA LEU A 97 11.46 2.03 -3.98
C LEU A 97 12.40 3.14 -3.49
N PHE A 98 13.63 2.83 -3.10
CA PHE A 98 14.58 3.83 -2.62
C PHE A 98 15.69 4.12 -3.63
N GLN A 99 15.85 5.39 -3.98
CA GLN A 99 17.02 5.88 -4.69
C GLN A 99 17.92 6.66 -3.73
N LYS A 100 19.23 6.43 -3.81
CA LYS A 100 20.22 7.22 -3.09
C LYS A 100 20.53 8.47 -3.91
N ASN A 101 20.25 9.63 -3.35
CA ASN A 101 20.59 10.92 -3.96
C ASN A 101 22.10 11.18 -3.83
N LYS A 102 22.61 12.14 -4.59
CA LYS A 102 24.03 12.55 -4.55
C LYS A 102 24.48 12.99 -3.16
N ASP A 103 23.55 13.53 -2.37
CA ASP A 103 23.78 13.98 -0.98
C ASP A 103 23.81 12.82 0.04
N GLY A 104 23.72 11.56 -0.41
CA GLY A 104 23.67 10.39 0.45
C GLY A 104 22.31 10.14 1.12
N THR A 105 21.32 11.01 0.88
CA THR A 105 19.95 10.85 1.38
C THR A 105 19.16 9.85 0.52
N PHE A 106 18.27 9.08 1.13
CA PHE A 106 17.38 8.17 0.41
C PHE A 106 16.05 8.85 0.10
N SER A 107 15.70 8.97 -1.18
CA SER A 107 14.38 9.42 -1.64
C SER A 107 13.47 8.21 -1.88
N VAL A 108 12.20 8.32 -1.50
CA VAL A 108 11.17 7.30 -1.79
C VAL A 108 10.57 7.62 -3.15
N GLN A 109 10.61 6.67 -4.06
CA GLN A 109 10.13 6.85 -5.42
C GLN A 109 8.83 6.09 -5.63
N THR A 110 7.74 6.65 -5.11
CA THR A 110 6.39 6.13 -5.33
C THR A 110 5.87 6.41 -6.75
N GLU A 111 6.52 7.32 -7.49
CA GLU A 111 6.08 7.75 -8.81
C GLU A 111 6.59 6.86 -9.96
N LYS A 112 7.43 5.86 -9.69
CA LYS A 112 7.84 4.91 -10.73
C LYS A 112 6.64 4.20 -11.34
N HIS A 113 6.73 3.93 -12.64
CA HIS A 113 5.65 3.36 -13.42
C HIS A 113 5.06 2.09 -12.79
N GLU A 114 5.93 1.18 -12.32
CA GLU A 114 5.55 -0.08 -11.66
C GLU A 114 4.62 0.14 -10.46
N PHE A 115 4.92 1.13 -9.62
CA PHE A 115 4.11 1.45 -8.44
C PHE A 115 2.82 2.17 -8.80
N GLN A 116 2.83 3.01 -9.84
CA GLN A 116 1.62 3.68 -10.32
C GLN A 116 0.62 2.71 -10.93
N GLU A 117 1.10 1.72 -11.70
CA GLU A 117 0.25 0.66 -12.23
C GLU A 117 -0.35 -0.17 -11.10
N TYR A 118 0.48 -0.55 -10.14
CA TYR A 118 0.00 -1.28 -8.99
C TYR A 118 -1.01 -0.48 -8.17
N ARG A 119 -0.78 0.83 -7.98
CA ARG A 119 -1.72 1.72 -7.32
C ARG A 119 -3.10 1.71 -8.00
N LYS A 120 -3.14 1.70 -9.34
CA LYS A 120 -4.41 1.59 -10.09
C LYS A 120 -5.10 0.25 -9.86
N ILE A 121 -4.36 -0.86 -9.93
CA ILE A 121 -4.88 -2.21 -9.68
C ILE A 121 -5.38 -2.33 -8.24
N TYR A 122 -4.63 -1.79 -7.28
CA TYR A 122 -4.95 -1.77 -5.87
C TYR A 122 -6.27 -1.01 -5.63
N HIS A 123 -6.42 0.19 -6.19
CA HIS A 123 -7.69 0.94 -6.12
C HIS A 123 -8.86 0.19 -6.77
N GLN A 124 -8.64 -0.44 -7.94
CA GLN A 124 -9.68 -1.29 -8.56
C GLN A 124 -10.04 -2.49 -7.69
N SER A 125 -9.09 -3.07 -6.97
CA SER A 125 -9.32 -4.22 -6.08
C SER A 125 -10.12 -3.84 -4.84
N ILE A 126 -9.91 -2.63 -4.30
CA ILE A 126 -10.72 -2.07 -3.20
C ILE A 126 -12.14 -1.79 -3.71
N ALA A 127 -12.27 -1.25 -4.93
CA ALA A 127 -13.55 -0.90 -5.52
C ALA A 127 -14.39 -2.10 -6.01
N LYS A 128 -13.82 -3.32 -6.02
CA LYS A 128 -14.62 -4.55 -6.17
C LYS A 128 -15.30 -4.84 -4.85
N ASP A 129 -16.30 -4.04 -4.55
CA ASP A 129 -17.22 -4.26 -3.45
C ASP A 129 -17.75 -5.69 -3.51
N LYS A 130 -17.49 -6.46 -2.44
CA LYS A 130 -18.02 -7.80 -2.30
C LYS A 130 -19.51 -7.67 -2.01
N THR A 131 -20.32 -7.69 -3.07
CA THR A 131 -21.76 -7.85 -2.92
C THR A 131 -22.03 -9.31 -2.59
N GLU A 132 -22.35 -9.57 -1.33
CA GLU A 132 -22.82 -10.87 -0.88
C GLU A 132 -24.17 -11.18 -1.55
N ALA A 133 -24.24 -12.33 -2.21
CA ALA A 133 -25.42 -12.83 -2.86
C ALA A 133 -25.81 -14.15 -2.17
N LEU A 134 -27.08 -14.30 -1.84
CA LEU A 134 -27.61 -15.48 -1.13
C LEU A 134 -28.54 -16.27 -2.05
N PRO A 135 -28.54 -17.61 -1.97
CA PRO A 135 -29.55 -18.41 -2.67
C PRO A 135 -30.95 -17.98 -2.27
N ARG A 136 -31.90 -18.04 -3.21
CA ARG A 136 -33.31 -17.64 -3.00
C ARG A 136 -33.91 -18.19 -1.70
N THR A 137 -33.69 -19.46 -1.41
CA THR A 137 -34.23 -20.13 -0.21
C THR A 137 -33.68 -19.53 1.08
N ILE A 138 -32.38 -19.22 1.12
CA ILE A 138 -31.73 -18.62 2.30
C ILE A 138 -32.19 -17.17 2.45
N MET A 139 -32.30 -16.43 1.34
CA MET A 139 -32.80 -15.06 1.35
C MET A 139 -34.23 -14.99 1.90
N LEU A 140 -35.10 -15.88 1.42
CA LEU A 140 -36.49 -15.99 1.86
C LEU A 140 -36.59 -16.32 3.37
N ALA A 141 -35.82 -17.31 3.83
CA ALA A 141 -35.86 -17.74 5.23
C ALA A 141 -35.24 -16.71 6.18
N SER A 142 -34.11 -16.13 5.82
CA SER A 142 -33.33 -15.24 6.70
C SER A 142 -33.88 -13.81 6.75
N HIS A 143 -34.30 -13.25 5.61
CA HIS A 143 -34.66 -11.82 5.52
C HIS A 143 -36.16 -11.57 5.40
N PHE A 144 -36.92 -12.54 4.88
CA PHE A 144 -38.36 -12.42 4.67
C PHE A 144 -39.20 -13.37 5.55
N GLY A 145 -38.56 -14.14 6.44
CA GLY A 145 -39.24 -15.05 7.37
C GLY A 145 -40.12 -16.11 6.70
N GLY A 146 -39.78 -16.53 5.47
CA GLY A 146 -40.61 -17.46 4.68
C GLY A 146 -41.72 -16.79 3.86
N ASN A 147 -41.89 -15.46 3.93
CA ASN A 147 -42.96 -14.76 3.23
C ASN A 147 -42.59 -14.44 1.76
N GLU A 148 -43.04 -15.30 0.86
CA GLU A 148 -42.74 -15.21 -0.58
C GLU A 148 -43.37 -13.98 -1.25
N ALA A 149 -44.52 -13.52 -0.77
CA ALA A 149 -45.19 -12.35 -1.32
C ALA A 149 -44.39 -11.07 -1.07
N LEU A 150 -43.75 -10.95 0.10
CA LEU A 150 -42.92 -9.80 0.44
C LEU A 150 -41.62 -9.80 -0.39
N MET A 151 -40.99 -10.97 -0.54
CA MET A 151 -39.79 -11.11 -1.36
C MET A 151 -40.06 -10.76 -2.84
N LYS A 152 -41.22 -11.18 -3.38
CA LYS A 152 -41.63 -10.81 -4.74
C LYS A 152 -41.83 -9.31 -4.90
N LYS A 153 -42.48 -8.66 -3.93
CA LYS A 153 -42.60 -7.19 -3.91
C LYS A 153 -41.23 -6.49 -3.88
N ALA A 154 -40.29 -6.99 -3.09
CA ALA A 154 -38.93 -6.44 -3.03
C ALA A 154 -38.17 -6.60 -4.36
N LEU A 155 -38.41 -7.69 -5.11
CA LEU A 155 -37.92 -7.87 -6.47
C LEU A 155 -38.58 -6.88 -7.45
N ASP A 156 -39.90 -6.73 -7.38
CA ASP A 156 -40.67 -5.82 -8.25
C ASP A 156 -40.27 -4.35 -8.00
N ASN A 157 -39.99 -3.99 -6.74
CA ASN A 157 -39.49 -2.67 -6.35
C ASN A 157 -38.02 -2.44 -6.76
N GLY A 158 -37.30 -3.47 -7.20
CA GLY A 158 -35.89 -3.40 -7.58
C GLY A 158 -34.92 -3.28 -6.40
N GLU A 159 -35.36 -3.60 -5.17
CA GLU A 159 -34.53 -3.64 -3.97
C GLU A 159 -33.59 -4.87 -3.98
N LEU A 160 -34.08 -5.96 -4.57
CA LEU A 160 -33.33 -7.18 -4.84
C LEU A 160 -32.97 -7.29 -6.33
N VAL A 161 -31.79 -7.83 -6.61
CA VAL A 161 -31.37 -8.21 -7.97
C VAL A 161 -31.17 -9.71 -8.01
N SER A 162 -31.83 -10.37 -8.96
CA SER A 162 -31.64 -11.79 -9.24
C SER A 162 -30.49 -12.01 -10.24
N LYS A 163 -29.62 -12.96 -9.91
CA LYS A 163 -28.56 -13.46 -10.80
C LYS A 163 -28.56 -14.99 -10.74
N VAL A 164 -28.58 -15.62 -11.91
CA VAL A 164 -28.43 -17.07 -12.01
C VAL A 164 -26.96 -17.41 -12.21
N ASP A 165 -26.43 -18.27 -11.36
CA ASP A 165 -25.09 -18.81 -11.56
C ASP A 165 -25.11 -19.83 -12.71
N LYS A 166 -24.27 -19.63 -13.72
CA LYS A 166 -24.22 -20.47 -14.92
C LYS A 166 -23.68 -21.88 -14.65
N GLN A 167 -22.95 -22.06 -13.54
CA GLN A 167 -22.35 -23.36 -13.20
C GLN A 167 -23.29 -24.23 -12.39
N SER A 168 -23.93 -23.66 -11.37
CA SER A 168 -24.86 -24.39 -10.49
C SER A 168 -26.33 -24.33 -10.94
N ASN A 169 -26.68 -23.43 -11.88
CA ASN A 169 -28.05 -23.12 -12.29
C ASN A 169 -28.96 -22.74 -11.09
N VAL A 170 -28.36 -22.22 -10.02
CA VAL A 170 -29.06 -21.75 -8.83
C VAL A 170 -29.24 -20.23 -8.91
N GLU A 171 -30.42 -19.77 -8.51
CA GLU A 171 -30.74 -18.35 -8.41
C GLU A 171 -30.20 -17.76 -7.11
N TYR A 172 -29.37 -16.74 -7.24
CA TYR A 172 -28.85 -15.92 -6.16
C TYR A 172 -29.48 -14.54 -6.18
N LEU A 173 -29.93 -14.10 -5.01
CA LEU A 173 -30.48 -12.77 -4.76
C LEU A 173 -29.46 -11.93 -4.02
N GLN A 174 -29.26 -10.70 -4.47
CA GLN A 174 -28.41 -9.72 -3.81
C GLN A 174 -29.21 -8.45 -3.48
N PHE A 175 -28.96 -7.87 -2.31
CA PHE A 175 -29.47 -6.55 -1.97
C PHE A 175 -28.72 -5.47 -2.75
N ARG A 176 -29.43 -4.45 -3.23
CA ARG A 176 -28.76 -3.23 -3.70
C ARG A 176 -28.18 -2.48 -2.51
N LYS A 177 -26.85 -2.40 -2.46
CA LYS A 177 -26.13 -1.53 -1.53
C LYS A 177 -25.79 -0.23 -2.26
N LEU A 178 -26.19 0.91 -1.69
CA LEU A 178 -25.69 2.21 -2.13
C LEU A 178 -24.33 2.43 -1.47
N THR A 179 -23.28 2.50 -2.28
CA THR A 179 -21.92 2.78 -1.79
C THR A 179 -21.67 4.27 -1.88
N ASN A 180 -21.84 4.95 -0.74
CA ASN A 180 -21.45 6.35 -0.61
C ASN A 180 -19.93 6.40 -0.40
N ALA A 181 -19.18 6.38 -1.49
CA ALA A 181 -17.74 6.66 -1.42
C ALA A 181 -17.55 8.17 -1.28
N GLU A 182 -17.29 8.64 -0.06
CA GLU A 182 -16.77 9.98 0.18
C GLU A 182 -15.33 10.02 -0.36
N VAL A 183 -15.17 10.46 -1.61
CA VAL A 183 -13.84 10.67 -2.20
C VAL A 183 -13.25 11.91 -1.52
N ARG A 184 -12.60 11.71 -0.37
CA ARG A 184 -11.65 12.67 0.20
C ARG A 184 -10.35 12.62 -0.61
N GLY A 185 -10.43 13.12 -1.84
CA GLY A 185 -9.26 13.44 -2.63
C GLY A 185 -9.02 14.94 -2.53
N ASN A 186 -7.88 15.35 -1.97
CA ASN A 186 -7.34 16.66 -2.31
C ASN A 186 -6.92 16.56 -3.78
N GLU A 187 -7.78 17.02 -4.69
CA GLU A 187 -7.36 17.30 -6.06
C GLU A 187 -6.43 18.52 -6.00
N GLU A 188 -5.14 18.27 -5.85
CA GLU A 188 -4.11 19.27 -6.11
C GLU A 188 -4.06 19.50 -7.62
N GLY A 189 -4.92 20.40 -8.09
CA GLY A 189 -4.88 20.95 -9.44
C GLY A 189 -4.08 22.25 -9.44
N GLU A 190 -3.03 22.32 -10.25
CA GLU A 190 -2.30 23.58 -10.46
C GLU A 190 -3.02 24.40 -11.54
N HIS A 191 -3.54 25.57 -11.17
CA HIS A 191 -4.18 26.48 -12.12
C HIS A 191 -3.11 27.31 -12.84
N VAL A 192 -2.75 26.90 -14.06
CA VAL A 192 -1.80 27.64 -14.90
C VAL A 192 -2.55 28.67 -15.73
N ALA A 193 -2.41 29.95 -15.37
CA ALA A 193 -2.91 31.05 -16.19
C ALA A 193 -2.01 31.25 -17.42
N GLY A 194 -2.56 31.01 -18.61
CA GLY A 194 -1.86 31.28 -19.87
C GLY A 194 -1.75 32.78 -20.14
N SER A 195 -0.57 33.25 -20.54
CA SER A 195 -0.33 34.66 -20.91
C SER A 195 -0.89 35.04 -22.29
N LYS A 196 -1.29 34.07 -23.11
CA LYS A 196 -1.82 34.27 -24.46
C LYS A 196 -3.15 33.54 -24.65
N LYS A 197 -4.07 34.19 -25.36
CA LYS A 197 -5.32 33.58 -25.82
C LYS A 197 -4.98 32.51 -26.87
N LEU A 198 -5.35 31.26 -26.60
CA LEU A 198 -5.18 30.15 -27.54
C LEU A 198 -6.31 30.18 -28.57
N SER A 199 -5.98 29.90 -29.84
CA SER A 199 -7.01 29.67 -30.87
C SER A 199 -7.70 28.32 -30.64
N ARG A 200 -8.88 28.13 -31.23
CA ARG A 200 -9.65 26.88 -31.10
C ARG A 200 -8.85 25.65 -31.58
N GLU A 201 -8.07 25.80 -32.64
CA GLU A 201 -7.22 24.74 -33.18
C GLU A 201 -6.04 24.40 -32.26
N GLN A 202 -5.41 25.43 -31.67
CA GLN A 202 -4.34 25.25 -30.69
C GLN A 202 -4.84 24.61 -29.39
N ALA A 203 -6.06 24.96 -28.97
CA ALA A 203 -6.71 24.33 -27.83
C ALA A 203 -6.96 22.82 -28.06
N HIS A 204 -7.43 22.45 -29.25
CA HIS A 204 -7.65 21.05 -29.61
C HIS A 204 -6.34 20.25 -29.73
N SER A 205 -5.28 20.83 -30.30
CA SER A 205 -3.98 20.15 -30.38
C SER A 205 -3.37 19.97 -28.99
N LEU A 206 -3.42 21.00 -28.13
CA LEU A 206 -2.98 20.90 -26.74
C LEU A 206 -3.79 19.83 -25.99
N ALA A 207 -5.12 19.82 -26.12
CA ALA A 207 -5.98 18.82 -25.49
C ALA A 207 -5.63 17.40 -25.95
N SER A 208 -5.33 17.20 -27.24
CA SER A 208 -4.91 15.91 -27.78
C SER A 208 -3.57 15.45 -27.19
N VAL A 209 -2.60 16.35 -27.06
CA VAL A 209 -1.30 16.07 -26.44
C VAL A 209 -1.46 15.74 -24.95
N MET A 210 -2.24 16.53 -24.21
CA MET A 210 -2.51 16.30 -22.78
C MET A 210 -3.27 14.99 -22.53
N ALA A 211 -4.22 14.65 -23.42
CA ALA A 211 -4.94 13.37 -23.36
C ALA A 211 -4.00 12.18 -23.60
N LYS A 212 -3.03 12.29 -24.52
CA LYS A 212 -1.98 11.27 -24.72
C LYS A 212 -1.08 11.11 -23.50
N LEU A 213 -0.80 12.22 -22.80
CA LEU A 213 -0.07 12.25 -21.53
C LEU A 213 -0.92 11.79 -20.33
N LYS A 214 -2.20 11.45 -20.56
CA LYS A 214 -3.19 11.06 -19.53
C LYS A 214 -3.39 12.14 -18.45
N TRP A 215 -3.12 13.40 -18.78
CA TRP A 215 -3.44 14.54 -17.92
C TRP A 215 -4.89 14.94 -18.14
N LYS A 216 -5.63 15.11 -17.04
CA LYS A 216 -6.96 15.73 -17.06
C LYS A 216 -6.75 17.24 -17.00
N PHE A 217 -7.25 17.93 -18.01
CA PHE A 217 -7.08 19.37 -18.16
C PHE A 217 -8.38 19.97 -18.65
N GLU A 218 -8.76 21.10 -18.05
CA GLU A 218 -9.96 21.86 -18.43
C GLU A 218 -9.53 23.26 -18.89
N LEU A 219 -10.02 23.67 -20.06
CA LEU A 219 -9.87 25.04 -20.54
C LEU A 219 -11.07 25.85 -20.09
N SER A 220 -10.84 26.86 -19.25
CA SER A 220 -11.85 27.87 -18.98
C SER A 220 -11.80 28.96 -20.05
N LYS A 221 -12.98 29.50 -20.39
CA LYS A 221 -13.09 30.62 -21.33
C LYS A 221 -12.63 31.89 -20.60
N ALA A 222 -11.65 32.61 -21.15
CA ALA A 222 -11.24 33.91 -20.61
C ALA A 222 -12.43 34.89 -20.72
N GLY A 223 -12.84 35.44 -19.57
CA GLY A 223 -13.81 36.54 -19.49
C GLY A 223 -13.30 37.82 -20.13
#